data_AF-A0A373QAZ9-F1
#
_entry.id   AF-A0A373QAZ9-F1
#
_cell.length_a   1.000
_cell.length_b   1.000
_cell.length_c   1.000
_cell.angle_alpha   90.00
_cell.angle_beta   90.00
_cell.angle_gamma   90.00
#
_symmetry.space_group_name_H-M   'P 1'
#
loop_
_entity.id
_entity.type
_entity.pdbx_description
1 polymer ?
#
loop_
_entity_poly.entity_id
_entity_poly.type
_entity_poly.pdbx_seq_one_letter_code
_entity_poly.pdbx_strand_id
1 'polypeptide(L)'
;MNFNIPDLGIIDGSSGFRNLPSTTDGRFTSGEDGVKHIVCTGDGKVEFVAFENQTLAYVNSALGYGAYYPLHPVNRNGKIKAVLMDLDGTSVRSEEFWIWIIEKTTASMLDDESFKLEESDIPFVSGHSVSEHLQYCIDKYCPGESLDKARNFYFDHVNREMKEIMEGRGRKNAFVPQEGLKEFLLALKAKGIKIGLVTSGLYEKAMPEILSAFRALDMGEPTDFYDAIISAGYPLRKGSVGTLGELSPKPHPWLYAETCAVGLGVGFDERGSVIAIEDSGAGVCSARIAGYTTIGLAGGNIKESGTMPMCSRYCNNLAEILDYIEEEA
;
A
#
# COMPACT_ATOMS: atom_id res chain seq x y z
N MET A 1 -28.85 8.66 -3.16
CA MET A 1 -29.03 8.86 -1.70
C MET A 1 -27.68 9.34 -1.19
N ASN A 2 -27.66 10.40 -0.37
CA ASN A 2 -26.42 11.00 0.13
C ASN A 2 -26.36 10.77 1.63
N PHE A 3 -25.26 10.21 2.11
CA PHE A 3 -25.00 9.94 3.52
C PHE A 3 -23.99 10.95 4.05
N ASN A 4 -24.36 11.68 5.10
CA ASN A 4 -23.39 12.49 5.82
C ASN A 4 -22.64 11.59 6.82
N ILE A 5 -21.34 11.42 6.62
CA ILE A 5 -20.48 10.63 7.49
C ILE A 5 -19.58 11.62 8.25
N PRO A 6 -19.81 11.83 9.57
CA PRO A 6 -18.97 12.73 10.36
C PRO A 6 -17.49 12.44 10.16
N ASP A 7 -16.71 13.50 10.05
CA ASP A 7 -15.26 13.49 9.80
C ASP A 7 -14.81 12.95 8.43
N LEU A 8 -15.66 12.30 7.64
CA LEU A 8 -15.33 11.85 6.28
C LEU A 8 -15.90 12.77 5.19
N GLY A 9 -17.14 13.24 5.38
CA GLY A 9 -17.86 14.09 4.43
C GLY A 9 -19.14 13.44 3.88
N ILE A 10 -19.62 13.96 2.75
CA ILE A 10 -20.85 13.49 2.11
C ILE A 10 -20.50 12.36 1.13
N ILE A 11 -21.12 11.20 1.33
CA ILE A 11 -20.99 10.02 0.48
C ILE A 11 -22.26 9.89 -0.38
N ASP A 12 -22.12 10.01 -1.69
CA ASP A 12 -23.23 9.84 -2.63
C ASP A 12 -23.12 8.55 -3.46
N GLY A 13 -24.08 8.33 -4.36
CA GLY A 13 -24.13 7.11 -5.19
C GLY A 13 -22.99 6.95 -6.20
N SER A 14 -22.18 7.99 -6.44
CA SER A 14 -21.01 7.95 -7.32
C SER A 14 -19.68 7.73 -6.59
N SER A 15 -19.71 7.73 -5.26
CA SER A 15 -18.52 7.61 -4.40
C SER A 15 -17.79 6.25 -4.48
N GLY A 16 -18.44 5.21 -4.98
CA GLY A 16 -17.94 3.82 -4.90
C GLY A 16 -18.21 3.12 -3.57
N PHE A 17 -18.69 3.84 -2.54
CA PHE A 17 -19.09 3.25 -1.27
C PHE A 17 -20.45 2.55 -1.39
N ARG A 18 -20.63 1.49 -0.60
CA ARG A 18 -21.85 0.69 -0.52
C ARG A 18 -22.54 0.93 0.81
N ASN A 19 -23.86 1.14 0.80
CA ASN A 19 -24.65 1.22 2.02
C ASN A 19 -24.89 -0.18 2.60
N LEU A 20 -24.79 -0.34 3.92
CA LEU A 20 -25.01 -1.60 4.63
C LEU A 20 -26.12 -1.47 5.68
N PRO A 21 -26.94 -2.51 5.85
CA PRO A 21 -27.94 -2.54 6.92
C PRO A 21 -27.31 -2.76 8.30
N SER A 22 -26.20 -3.50 8.39
CA SER A 22 -25.46 -3.81 9.62
C SER A 22 -23.97 -3.96 9.33
N THR A 23 -23.12 -3.87 10.36
CA THR A 23 -21.69 -4.23 10.23
C THR A 23 -21.54 -5.73 9.99
N THR A 24 -20.44 -6.13 9.34
CA THR A 24 -20.18 -7.55 9.04
C THR A 24 -20.02 -8.40 10.31
N ASP A 25 -19.54 -7.81 11.41
CA ASP A 25 -19.43 -8.50 12.69
C ASP A 25 -20.73 -8.49 13.52
N GLY A 26 -21.80 -7.89 12.99
CA GLY A 26 -23.13 -7.84 13.61
C GLY A 26 -23.24 -6.93 14.83
N ARG A 27 -22.24 -6.11 15.14
CA ARG A 27 -22.28 -5.24 16.34
C ARG A 27 -23.17 -4.02 16.19
N PHE A 28 -23.36 -3.51 14.97
CA PHE A 28 -24.13 -2.30 14.73
C PHE A 28 -25.14 -2.50 13.60
N THR A 29 -26.31 -1.89 13.75
CA THR A 29 -27.38 -1.87 12.76
C THR A 29 -27.76 -0.42 12.45
N SER A 30 -27.90 -0.08 11.17
CA SER A 30 -28.33 1.24 10.72
C SER A 30 -29.72 1.59 11.26
N GLY A 31 -29.85 2.70 11.97
CA GLY A 31 -31.11 3.17 12.58
C GLY A 31 -31.32 2.74 14.03
N GLU A 32 -30.41 1.94 14.61
CA GLU A 32 -30.49 1.47 16.00
C GLU A 32 -29.36 2.07 16.85
N ASP A 33 -29.58 2.20 18.16
CA ASP A 33 -28.56 2.61 19.14
C ASP A 33 -27.74 3.87 18.77
N GLY A 34 -28.39 4.82 18.09
CA GLY A 34 -27.78 6.09 17.67
C GLY A 34 -27.00 6.02 16.35
N VAL A 35 -26.87 4.85 15.73
CA VAL A 35 -26.28 4.67 14.40
C VAL A 35 -27.21 5.26 13.35
N LYS A 36 -26.71 6.22 12.58
CA LYS A 36 -27.46 6.84 11.48
C LYS A 36 -27.34 6.01 10.21
N HIS A 37 -26.11 5.70 9.82
CA HIS A 37 -25.79 5.01 8.58
C HIS A 37 -24.55 4.13 8.77
N ILE A 38 -24.52 3.02 8.03
CA ILE A 38 -23.33 2.20 7.88
C ILE A 38 -23.01 2.15 6.40
N VAL A 39 -21.81 2.59 6.04
CA VAL A 39 -21.31 2.52 4.65
C VAL A 39 -20.01 1.73 4.61
N CYS A 40 -19.65 1.21 3.45
CA CYS A 40 -18.48 0.36 3.29
C CYS A 40 -17.75 0.73 2.01
N THR A 41 -16.43 0.58 2.01
CA THR A 41 -15.62 0.72 0.79
C THR A 41 -16.10 -0.27 -0.28
N GLY A 42 -15.87 0.08 -1.56
CA GLY A 42 -16.26 -0.77 -2.69
C GLY A 42 -15.73 -2.20 -2.54
N ASP A 43 -14.47 -2.33 -2.12
CA ASP A 43 -13.76 -3.59 -1.89
C ASP A 43 -14.14 -4.34 -0.59
N GLY A 44 -14.99 -3.77 0.26
CA GLY A 44 -15.46 -4.45 1.48
C GLY A 44 -14.49 -4.41 2.67
N LYS A 45 -13.31 -3.80 2.54
CA LYS A 45 -12.28 -3.89 3.58
C LYS A 45 -12.52 -2.99 4.79
N VAL A 46 -13.23 -1.87 4.62
CA VAL A 46 -13.50 -0.94 5.72
C VAL A 46 -14.99 -0.57 5.74
N GLU A 47 -15.59 -0.64 6.91
CA GLU A 47 -16.96 -0.18 7.18
C GLU A 47 -16.92 1.05 8.07
N PHE A 48 -17.81 2.01 7.83
CA PHE A 48 -17.92 3.25 8.60
C PHE A 48 -19.28 3.28 9.27
N VAL A 49 -19.28 3.26 10.60
CA VAL A 49 -20.46 3.39 11.45
C VAL A 49 -20.60 4.86 11.82
N ALA A 50 -21.52 5.55 11.16
CA ALA A 50 -21.78 6.97 11.38
C ALA A 50 -22.82 7.16 12.48
N PHE A 51 -22.43 7.88 13.53
CA PHE A 51 -23.32 8.41 14.55
C PHE A 51 -23.67 9.87 14.21
N GLU A 52 -24.31 10.59 15.14
CA GLU A 52 -24.65 12.01 14.93
C GLU A 52 -23.40 12.91 14.79
N ASN A 53 -22.38 12.70 15.63
CA ASN A 53 -21.24 13.60 15.75
C ASN A 53 -19.87 12.92 15.59
N GLN A 54 -19.84 11.61 15.31
CA GLN A 54 -18.61 10.84 15.21
C GLN A 54 -18.80 9.64 14.28
N THR A 55 -17.68 9.10 13.81
CA THR A 55 -17.65 7.90 12.98
C THR A 55 -16.66 6.91 13.55
N LEU A 56 -17.03 5.62 13.56
CA LEU A 56 -16.08 4.53 13.77
C LEU A 56 -15.77 3.86 12.44
N ALA A 57 -14.49 3.67 12.13
CA ALA A 57 -14.02 2.86 11.02
C ALA A 57 -13.71 1.44 11.52
N TYR A 58 -14.45 0.46 11.03
CA TYR A 58 -14.19 -0.96 11.25
C TYR A 58 -13.35 -1.52 10.11
N VAL A 59 -12.12 -1.91 10.41
CA VAL A 59 -11.25 -2.63 9.49
C VAL A 59 -11.60 -4.11 9.56
N ASN A 60 -12.08 -4.66 8.45
CA ASN A 60 -12.34 -6.08 8.29
C ASN A 60 -11.04 -6.87 8.18
N SER A 61 -11.06 -8.10 8.71
CA SER A 61 -9.95 -9.04 8.57
C SER A 61 -10.49 -10.42 8.17
N ALA A 62 -10.00 -10.95 7.06
CA ALA A 62 -10.30 -12.33 6.64
C ALA A 62 -9.82 -13.39 7.65
N LEU A 63 -8.87 -13.04 8.52
CA LEU A 63 -8.33 -13.89 9.58
C LEU A 63 -9.05 -13.71 10.93
N GLY A 64 -10.16 -12.96 10.97
CA GLY A 64 -11.01 -12.81 12.16
C GLY A 64 -10.58 -11.75 13.18
N TYR A 65 -9.48 -11.02 12.96
CA TYR A 65 -8.97 -9.98 13.85
C TYR A 65 -9.36 -8.56 13.42
N GLY A 66 -10.65 -8.34 13.16
CA GLY A 66 -11.16 -7.00 12.83
C GLY A 66 -11.04 -6.02 13.99
N ALA A 67 -10.93 -4.72 13.69
CA ALA A 67 -10.74 -3.68 14.71
C ALA A 67 -11.50 -2.39 14.37
N TYR A 68 -12.04 -1.73 15.40
CA TYR A 68 -12.68 -0.43 15.31
C TYR A 68 -11.72 0.69 15.68
N TYR A 69 -11.74 1.75 14.88
CA TYR A 69 -10.94 2.96 15.08
C TYR A 69 -11.86 4.18 15.08
N PRO A 70 -11.64 5.17 15.95
CA PRO A 70 -12.25 6.48 15.76
C PRO A 70 -11.76 7.08 14.45
N LEU A 71 -12.68 7.58 13.62
CA LEU A 71 -12.29 8.38 12.47
C LEU A 71 -12.13 9.83 12.92
N HIS A 72 -11.00 10.44 12.58
CA HIS A 72 -10.71 11.83 12.92
C HIS A 72 -10.88 12.74 11.70
N PRO A 73 -11.26 14.02 11.89
CA PRO A 73 -11.27 14.97 10.80
C PRO A 73 -9.84 15.19 10.31
N VAL A 74 -9.72 15.29 9.00
CA VAL A 74 -8.45 15.57 8.33
C VAL A 74 -8.55 16.98 7.78
N ASN A 75 -7.81 17.87 8.42
CA ASN A 75 -7.72 19.27 8.05
C ASN A 75 -6.23 19.61 7.95
N ARG A 76 -5.80 20.03 6.75
CA ARG A 76 -4.47 20.59 6.58
C ARG A 76 -4.40 21.93 7.30
N ASN A 77 -3.46 22.06 8.22
CA ASN A 77 -3.27 23.26 9.03
C ASN A 77 -1.80 23.69 8.98
N GLY A 78 -1.55 24.85 8.36
CA GLY A 78 -0.23 25.46 8.29
C GLY A 78 0.76 24.72 7.38
N LYS A 79 2.05 25.02 7.57
CA LYS A 79 3.13 24.47 6.75
C LYS A 79 3.27 22.95 6.96
N ILE A 80 3.43 22.22 5.86
CA ILE A 80 3.73 20.78 5.89
C ILE A 80 5.08 20.54 6.58
N LYS A 81 5.08 19.66 7.59
CA LYS A 81 6.26 19.25 8.34
C LYS A 81 6.77 17.87 7.91
N ALA A 82 5.87 17.00 7.46
CA ALA A 82 6.21 15.64 7.07
C ALA A 82 5.37 15.12 5.90
N VAL A 83 5.99 14.25 5.11
CA VAL A 83 5.36 13.43 4.07
C VAL A 83 5.59 11.97 4.41
N LEU A 84 4.51 11.19 4.42
CA LEU A 84 4.54 9.74 4.50
C LEU A 84 4.27 9.18 3.10
N MET A 85 5.11 8.30 2.59
CA MET A 85 5.00 7.78 1.23
C MET A 85 4.96 6.26 1.23
N ASP A 86 4.04 5.69 0.47
CA ASP A 86 4.09 4.26 0.17
C ASP A 86 5.26 3.89 -0.75
N LEU A 87 5.64 2.61 -0.75
CA LEU A 87 6.69 2.04 -1.58
C LEU A 87 6.12 1.50 -2.90
N ASP A 88 5.42 0.36 -2.84
CA ASP A 88 4.92 -0.37 -4.01
C ASP A 88 3.86 0.46 -4.74
N GLY A 89 4.00 0.65 -6.06
CA GLY A 89 3.05 1.43 -6.88
C GLY A 89 3.17 2.95 -6.74
N THR A 90 3.56 3.43 -5.56
CA THR A 90 3.74 4.87 -5.27
C THR A 90 5.17 5.36 -5.52
N SER A 91 6.17 4.72 -4.94
CA SER A 91 7.59 5.07 -5.11
C SER A 91 8.28 4.19 -6.14
N VAL A 92 7.91 2.92 -6.23
CA VAL A 92 8.52 1.95 -7.14
C VAL A 92 7.46 1.14 -7.88
N ARG A 93 7.70 0.87 -9.15
CA ARG A 93 6.93 -0.09 -9.94
C ARG A 93 7.67 -1.42 -9.94
N SER A 94 7.02 -2.44 -9.42
CA SER A 94 7.59 -3.78 -9.21
C SER A 94 7.01 -4.85 -10.12
N GLU A 95 5.97 -4.55 -10.88
CA GLU A 95 5.20 -5.53 -11.67
C GLU A 95 6.07 -6.33 -12.65
N GLU A 96 6.94 -5.65 -13.41
CA GLU A 96 7.85 -6.30 -14.36
C GLU A 96 8.79 -7.31 -13.69
N PHE A 97 9.24 -7.02 -12.46
CA PHE A 97 10.05 -7.95 -11.69
C PHE A 97 9.27 -9.21 -11.34
N TRP A 98 8.04 -9.07 -10.89
CA TRP A 98 7.20 -10.20 -10.50
C TRP A 98 6.82 -11.07 -11.70
N ILE A 99 6.50 -10.46 -12.84
CA ILE A 99 6.28 -11.18 -14.11
C ILE A 99 7.53 -11.96 -14.49
N TRP A 100 8.72 -11.37 -14.36
CA TRP A 100 9.98 -12.05 -14.63
C TRP A 100 10.26 -13.22 -13.67
N ILE A 101 9.89 -13.11 -12.39
CA ILE A 101 9.97 -14.25 -11.46
C ILE A 101 9.00 -15.38 -11.88
N ILE A 102 7.79 -15.04 -12.33
CA ILE A 102 6.83 -16.02 -12.86
C ILE A 102 7.42 -16.72 -14.10
N GLU A 103 8.00 -15.97 -15.04
CA GLU A 103 8.71 -16.51 -16.20
C GLU A 103 9.83 -17.48 -15.78
N LYS A 104 10.70 -17.08 -14.84
CA LYS A 104 11.77 -17.95 -14.30
C LYS A 104 11.21 -19.22 -13.64
N THR A 105 10.08 -19.10 -12.96
CA THR A 105 9.43 -20.24 -12.32
C THR A 105 8.95 -21.24 -13.38
N THR A 106 8.27 -20.75 -14.42
CA THR A 106 7.81 -21.59 -15.54
C THR A 106 8.98 -22.21 -16.30
N ALA A 107 10.05 -21.46 -16.54
CA ALA A 107 11.29 -21.98 -17.12
C ALA A 107 11.85 -23.17 -16.32
N SER A 108 11.91 -23.06 -14.99
CA SER A 108 12.37 -24.14 -14.10
C SER A 108 11.40 -25.33 -14.07
N MET A 109 10.09 -25.09 -14.18
CA MET A 109 9.09 -26.16 -14.27
C MET A 109 9.24 -26.96 -15.58
N LEU A 110 9.62 -26.29 -16.67
CA LEU A 110 9.83 -26.89 -18.00
C LEU A 110 11.22 -27.50 -18.20
N ASP A 111 12.17 -27.25 -17.27
CA ASP A 111 13.60 -27.51 -17.47
C ASP A 111 14.14 -26.83 -18.75
N ASP A 112 13.67 -25.61 -19.03
CA ASP A 112 14.03 -24.81 -20.20
C ASP A 112 14.34 -23.36 -19.80
N GLU A 113 15.63 -23.05 -19.61
CA GLU A 113 16.10 -21.70 -19.25
C GLU A 113 15.87 -20.66 -20.36
N SER A 114 15.57 -21.09 -21.60
CA SER A 114 15.29 -20.19 -22.72
C SER A 114 13.85 -19.71 -22.78
N PHE A 115 12.98 -20.28 -21.94
CA PHE A 115 11.55 -19.94 -21.88
C PHE A 115 11.31 -18.44 -21.69
N LYS A 116 10.28 -17.95 -22.39
CA LYS A 116 9.75 -16.60 -22.30
C LYS A 116 8.24 -16.63 -22.27
N LEU A 117 7.66 -15.79 -21.42
CA LEU A 117 6.23 -15.52 -21.47
C LEU A 117 5.91 -14.77 -22.77
N GLU A 118 4.77 -15.10 -23.36
CA GLU A 118 4.19 -14.41 -24.51
C GLU A 118 3.46 -13.15 -24.05
N GLU A 119 3.30 -12.17 -24.96
CA GLU A 119 2.45 -11.00 -24.66
C GLU A 119 1.01 -11.39 -24.29
N SER A 120 0.54 -12.53 -24.81
CA SER A 120 -0.79 -13.07 -24.50
C SER A 120 -0.94 -13.57 -23.05
N ASP A 121 0.18 -13.82 -22.34
CA ASP A 121 0.19 -14.25 -20.94
C ASP A 121 -0.01 -13.09 -19.97
N ILE A 122 0.47 -11.90 -20.34
CA ILE A 122 0.57 -10.73 -19.46
C ILE A 122 -0.73 -10.45 -18.68
N PRO A 123 -1.93 -10.47 -19.30
CA PRO A 123 -3.18 -10.26 -18.57
C PRO A 123 -3.48 -11.28 -17.46
N PHE A 124 -2.84 -12.45 -17.48
CA PHE A 124 -3.04 -13.53 -16.52
C PHE A 124 -1.90 -13.65 -15.50
N VAL A 125 -0.75 -13.03 -15.78
CA VAL A 125 0.43 -13.00 -14.89
C VAL A 125 0.66 -11.63 -14.23
N SER A 126 -0.32 -10.72 -14.36
CA SER A 126 -0.36 -9.42 -13.71
C SER A 126 -1.69 -9.20 -12.97
N GLY A 127 -1.65 -8.58 -11.79
CA GLY A 127 -2.85 -8.16 -11.06
C GLY A 127 -3.65 -9.26 -10.34
N HIS A 128 -3.14 -10.48 -10.25
CA HIS A 128 -3.74 -11.60 -9.52
C HIS A 128 -2.86 -12.07 -8.36
N SER A 129 -3.32 -13.07 -7.61
CA SER A 129 -2.47 -13.71 -6.59
C SER A 129 -1.37 -14.56 -7.24
N VAL A 130 -0.26 -14.76 -6.52
CA VAL A 130 0.84 -15.63 -6.96
C VAL A 130 0.33 -17.02 -7.35
N SER A 131 -0.58 -17.61 -6.56
CA SER A 131 -1.14 -18.93 -6.88
C SER A 131 -1.92 -18.93 -8.19
N GLU A 132 -2.69 -17.88 -8.48
CA GLU A 132 -3.46 -17.77 -9.73
C GLU A 132 -2.53 -17.64 -10.94
N HIS A 133 -1.49 -16.81 -10.84
CA HIS A 133 -0.47 -16.67 -11.88
C HIS A 133 0.24 -17.99 -12.19
N LEU A 134 0.67 -18.69 -11.14
CA LEU A 134 1.36 -19.97 -11.28
C LEU A 134 0.42 -21.05 -11.84
N GLN A 135 -0.85 -21.07 -11.41
CA GLN A 135 -1.82 -22.01 -11.94
C GLN A 135 -2.07 -21.78 -13.45
N TYR A 136 -2.20 -20.54 -13.88
CA TYR A 136 -2.30 -20.21 -15.31
C TYR A 136 -1.10 -20.75 -16.11
N CYS A 137 0.11 -20.51 -15.63
CA CYS A 137 1.32 -21.00 -16.30
C CYS A 137 1.39 -22.54 -16.33
N ILE A 138 0.95 -23.21 -15.27
CA ILE A 138 0.84 -24.67 -15.23
C ILE A 138 -0.13 -25.15 -16.31
N ASP A 139 -1.34 -24.60 -16.35
CA ASP A 139 -2.38 -25.02 -17.27
C ASP A 139 -1.98 -24.81 -18.73
N LYS A 140 -1.28 -23.72 -19.05
CA LYS A 140 -0.86 -23.39 -20.42
C LYS A 140 0.41 -24.12 -20.85
N TYR A 141 1.44 -24.16 -20.01
CA TYR A 141 2.80 -24.55 -20.43
C TYR A 141 3.24 -25.91 -19.93
N CYS A 142 2.84 -26.32 -18.72
CA CYS A 142 3.27 -27.58 -18.12
C CYS A 142 2.08 -28.34 -17.50
N PRO A 143 1.06 -28.70 -18.32
CA PRO A 143 -0.18 -29.27 -17.81
C PRO A 143 0.07 -30.59 -17.06
N GLY A 144 -0.51 -30.70 -15.87
CA GLY A 144 -0.36 -31.86 -14.98
C GLY A 144 0.73 -31.72 -13.91
N GLU A 145 1.49 -30.63 -13.93
CA GLU A 145 2.42 -30.29 -12.85
C GLU A 145 1.74 -29.77 -11.58
N SER A 146 2.47 -29.77 -10.46
CA SER A 146 1.96 -29.37 -9.14
C SER A 146 2.13 -27.88 -8.88
N LEU A 147 1.07 -27.24 -8.38
CA LEU A 147 1.13 -25.86 -7.88
C LEU A 147 2.11 -25.71 -6.70
N ASP A 148 2.22 -26.70 -5.82
CA ASP A 148 3.17 -26.67 -4.70
C ASP A 148 4.62 -26.68 -5.21
N LYS A 149 4.91 -27.47 -6.25
CA LYS A 149 6.22 -27.49 -6.90
C LYS A 149 6.53 -26.13 -7.53
N ALA A 150 5.58 -25.52 -8.25
CA ALA A 150 5.75 -24.18 -8.82
C ALA A 150 5.98 -23.11 -7.74
N ARG A 151 5.25 -23.18 -6.62
CA ARG A 151 5.45 -22.26 -5.48
C ARG A 151 6.84 -22.38 -4.88
N ASN A 152 7.37 -23.60 -4.74
CA ASN A 152 8.73 -23.80 -4.24
C ASN A 152 9.76 -23.12 -5.15
N PHE A 153 9.69 -23.35 -6.47
CA PHE A 153 10.58 -22.65 -7.42
C PHE A 153 10.40 -21.13 -7.38
N TYR A 154 9.16 -20.65 -7.31
CA TYR A 154 8.87 -19.23 -7.21
C TYR A 154 9.58 -18.60 -6.01
N PHE A 155 9.40 -19.16 -4.81
CA PHE A 155 10.02 -18.63 -3.60
C PHE A 155 11.55 -18.78 -3.61
N ASP A 156 12.09 -19.86 -4.17
CA ASP A 156 13.54 -20.02 -4.34
C ASP A 156 14.12 -18.94 -5.26
N HIS A 157 13.44 -18.63 -6.36
CA HIS A 157 13.83 -17.54 -7.24
C HIS A 157 13.72 -16.18 -6.55
N VAL A 158 12.58 -15.86 -5.91
CA VAL A 158 12.43 -14.59 -5.18
C VAL A 158 13.55 -14.43 -4.16
N ASN A 159 13.78 -15.43 -3.31
CA ASN A 159 14.80 -15.37 -2.27
C ASN A 159 16.20 -15.15 -2.85
N ARG A 160 16.54 -15.87 -3.93
CA ARG A 160 17.83 -15.72 -4.60
C ARG A 160 18.00 -14.33 -5.20
N GLU A 161 17.04 -13.88 -5.99
CA GLU A 161 17.15 -12.59 -6.70
C GLU A 161 17.13 -11.40 -5.73
N MET A 162 16.29 -11.44 -4.70
CA MET A 162 16.28 -10.41 -3.65
C MET A 162 17.62 -10.35 -2.90
N LYS A 163 18.21 -11.51 -2.59
CA LYS A 163 19.55 -11.58 -1.99
C LYS A 163 20.62 -10.99 -2.89
N GLU A 164 20.63 -11.33 -4.18
CA GLU A 164 21.59 -10.76 -5.12
C GLU A 164 21.43 -9.23 -5.24
N ILE A 165 20.19 -8.72 -5.24
CA ILE A 165 19.93 -7.27 -5.21
C ILE A 165 20.50 -6.64 -3.94
N MET A 166 20.24 -7.20 -2.77
CA MET A 166 20.82 -6.72 -1.51
C MET A 166 22.35 -6.64 -1.58
N GLU A 167 22.99 -7.69 -2.10
CA GLU A 167 24.45 -7.80 -2.21
C GLU A 167 25.05 -7.02 -3.40
N GLY A 168 24.24 -6.27 -4.15
CA GLY A 168 24.70 -5.40 -5.24
C GLY A 168 25.05 -6.13 -6.55
N ARG A 169 24.73 -7.42 -6.65
CA ARG A 169 24.98 -8.27 -7.82
C ARG A 169 23.71 -8.62 -8.60
N GLY A 170 22.55 -8.23 -8.08
CA GLY A 170 21.26 -8.51 -8.65
C GLY A 170 20.99 -7.74 -9.95
N ARG A 171 19.85 -8.06 -10.55
CA ARG A 171 19.39 -7.43 -11.79
C ARG A 171 19.30 -5.91 -11.61
N LYS A 172 19.97 -5.16 -12.50
CA LYS A 172 19.82 -3.70 -12.57
C LYS A 172 18.41 -3.35 -13.02
N ASN A 173 17.85 -2.27 -12.47
CA ASN A 173 16.49 -1.82 -12.75
C ASN A 173 15.44 -2.92 -12.50
N ALA A 174 15.68 -3.79 -11.52
CA ALA A 174 14.68 -4.75 -11.07
C ALA A 174 13.40 -4.03 -10.61
N PHE A 175 13.57 -2.91 -9.91
CA PHE A 175 12.48 -2.05 -9.47
C PHE A 175 12.65 -0.68 -10.09
N VAL A 176 11.64 -0.25 -10.84
CA VAL A 176 11.67 0.99 -11.61
C VAL A 176 11.11 2.11 -10.73
N PRO A 177 11.88 3.14 -10.38
CA PRO A 177 11.37 4.28 -9.63
C PRO A 177 10.19 4.93 -10.34
N GLN A 178 9.27 5.49 -9.56
CA GLN A 178 8.19 6.30 -10.10
C GLN A 178 8.75 7.53 -10.82
N GLU A 179 8.11 7.92 -11.92
CA GLU A 179 8.52 9.10 -12.67
C GLU A 179 8.49 10.35 -11.78
N GLY A 180 9.58 11.12 -11.79
CA GLY A 180 9.75 12.31 -10.96
C GLY A 180 10.10 12.06 -9.49
N LEU A 181 10.34 10.79 -9.07
CA LEU A 181 10.60 10.48 -7.66
C LEU A 181 11.85 11.20 -7.12
N LYS A 182 12.94 11.23 -7.89
CA LYS A 182 14.18 11.89 -7.45
C LYS A 182 13.95 13.38 -7.21
N GLU A 183 13.33 14.05 -8.17
CA GLU A 183 13.01 15.47 -8.13
C GLU A 183 12.10 15.78 -6.93
N PHE A 184 11.06 14.97 -6.75
CA PHE A 184 10.12 15.08 -5.64
C PHE A 184 10.82 14.98 -4.27
N LEU A 185 11.59 13.91 -4.06
CA LEU A 185 12.29 13.66 -2.80
C LEU A 185 13.31 14.76 -2.49
N LEU A 186 14.07 15.21 -3.49
CA LEU A 186 15.03 16.30 -3.31
C LEU A 186 14.34 17.63 -3.00
N ALA A 187 13.18 17.92 -3.62
CA ALA A 187 12.40 19.11 -3.33
C ALA A 187 11.88 19.11 -1.89
N LEU A 188 11.42 17.98 -1.37
CA LEU A 188 11.01 17.85 0.04
C LEU A 188 12.18 18.13 0.99
N LYS A 189 13.36 17.55 0.74
CA LYS A 189 14.56 17.78 1.55
C LYS A 189 15.01 19.24 1.51
N ALA A 190 14.99 19.88 0.34
CA ALA A 190 15.33 21.30 0.19
C ALA A 190 14.42 22.22 1.02
N LYS A 191 13.17 21.82 1.26
CA LYS A 191 12.19 22.54 2.09
C LYS A 191 12.27 22.20 3.59
N GLY A 192 13.13 21.26 3.98
CA GLY A 192 13.25 20.77 5.35
C GLY A 192 12.05 19.94 5.80
N ILE A 193 11.34 19.31 4.87
CA ILE A 193 10.19 18.44 5.15
C ILE A 193 10.71 17.04 5.45
N LYS A 194 10.27 16.45 6.57
CA LYS A 194 10.63 15.07 6.95
C LYS A 194 9.94 14.06 6.03
N ILE A 195 10.61 12.97 5.71
CA ILE A 195 10.12 11.95 4.79
C ILE A 195 10.14 10.59 5.49
N GLY A 196 8.95 10.00 5.64
CA GLY A 196 8.76 8.63 6.12
C GLY A 196 8.35 7.71 4.98
N LEU A 197 9.11 6.64 4.73
CA LEU A 197 8.72 5.59 3.79
C LEU A 197 7.93 4.49 4.52
N VAL A 198 6.77 4.10 3.99
CA VAL A 198 5.78 3.26 4.68
C VAL A 198 5.30 2.12 3.80
N THR A 199 5.72 0.88 4.05
CA THR A 199 5.29 -0.29 3.27
C THR A 199 4.72 -1.42 4.11
N SER A 200 3.73 -2.13 3.57
CA SER A 200 3.23 -3.42 4.10
C SER A 200 4.12 -4.60 3.68
N GLY A 201 5.13 -4.39 2.84
CA GLY A 201 6.09 -5.43 2.49
C GLY A 201 6.94 -5.82 3.70
N LEU A 202 7.23 -7.12 3.83
CA LEU A 202 8.24 -7.59 4.78
C LEU A 202 9.63 -7.09 4.38
N TYR A 203 10.53 -6.97 5.34
CA TYR A 203 11.89 -6.47 5.15
C TYR A 203 12.64 -7.17 4.00
N GLU A 204 12.51 -8.50 3.91
CA GLU A 204 13.17 -9.33 2.89
C GLU A 204 12.70 -9.03 1.45
N LYS A 205 11.55 -8.36 1.28
CA LYS A 205 11.02 -7.85 0.01
C LYS A 205 11.31 -6.35 -0.13
N ALA A 206 10.90 -5.56 0.85
CA ALA A 206 10.91 -4.11 0.80
C ALA A 206 12.31 -3.51 0.71
N MET A 207 13.27 -3.98 1.51
CA MET A 207 14.61 -3.39 1.53
C MET A 207 15.36 -3.54 0.18
N PRO A 208 15.34 -4.72 -0.49
CA PRO A 208 15.88 -4.85 -1.84
C PRO A 208 15.25 -3.87 -2.85
N GLU A 209 13.92 -3.67 -2.79
CA GLU A 209 13.20 -2.73 -3.66
C GLU A 209 13.68 -1.29 -3.48
N ILE A 210 13.77 -0.86 -2.22
CA ILE A 210 14.23 0.47 -1.83
C ILE A 210 15.67 0.69 -2.33
N LEU A 211 16.58 -0.26 -2.05
CA LEU A 211 17.98 -0.16 -2.49
C LEU A 211 18.12 -0.14 -4.00
N SER A 212 17.37 -0.98 -4.71
CA SER A 212 17.37 -1.01 -6.17
C SER A 212 16.94 0.33 -6.75
N ALA A 213 15.86 0.92 -6.22
CA ALA A 213 15.37 2.21 -6.68
C ALA A 213 16.38 3.33 -6.42
N PHE A 214 16.98 3.39 -5.22
CA PHE A 214 17.98 4.41 -4.88
C PHE A 214 19.25 4.31 -5.73
N ARG A 215 19.68 3.09 -6.06
CA ARG A 215 20.79 2.86 -6.99
C ARG A 215 20.44 3.28 -8.41
N ALA A 216 19.21 3.01 -8.88
CA ALA A 216 18.75 3.45 -10.19
C ALA A 216 18.67 4.98 -10.30
N LEU A 217 18.31 5.65 -9.19
CA LEU A 217 18.24 7.12 -9.10
C LEU A 217 19.59 7.79 -8.79
N ASP A 218 20.64 7.03 -8.47
CA ASP A 218 21.92 7.56 -8.00
C ASP A 218 21.74 8.54 -6.82
N MET A 219 21.11 8.05 -5.75
CA MET A 219 20.74 8.84 -4.56
C MET A 219 21.46 8.42 -3.27
N GLY A 220 22.46 7.53 -3.36
CA GLY A 220 23.19 7.02 -2.20
C GLY A 220 22.38 6.01 -1.37
N GLU A 221 22.67 5.93 -0.07
CA GLU A 221 22.02 4.99 0.84
C GLU A 221 20.64 5.50 1.28
N PRO A 222 19.56 4.71 1.11
CA PRO A 222 18.21 5.13 1.49
C PRO A 222 18.05 5.36 2.99
N THR A 223 18.82 4.65 3.83
CA THR A 223 18.82 4.81 5.29
C THR A 223 19.44 6.12 5.75
N ASP A 224 20.26 6.75 4.91
CA ASP A 224 20.81 8.09 5.17
C ASP A 224 19.88 9.19 4.63
N PHE A 225 19.05 8.85 3.63
CA PHE A 225 18.16 9.78 2.97
C PHE A 225 16.82 9.93 3.70
N TYR A 226 16.09 8.84 3.94
CA TYR A 226 14.78 8.91 4.60
C TYR A 226 14.94 9.19 6.10
N ASP A 227 14.05 10.02 6.64
CA ASP A 227 14.05 10.32 8.08
C ASP A 227 13.49 9.14 8.90
N ALA A 228 12.61 8.34 8.28
CA ALA A 228 12.17 7.06 8.80
C ALA A 228 11.79 6.10 7.66
N ILE A 229 12.00 4.80 7.88
CA ILE A 229 11.51 3.73 7.01
C ILE A 229 10.81 2.71 7.90
N ILE A 230 9.56 2.38 7.60
CA ILE A 230 8.85 1.27 8.22
C ILE A 230 8.47 0.23 7.17
N SER A 231 8.63 -1.03 7.54
CA SER A 231 8.13 -2.18 6.79
C SER A 231 7.19 -2.98 7.69
N ALA A 232 6.52 -4.00 7.14
CA ALA A 232 5.78 -4.96 7.94
C ALA A 232 6.69 -5.84 8.84
N GLY A 233 8.01 -5.65 8.75
CA GLY A 233 9.02 -6.28 9.59
C GLY A 233 9.48 -7.63 9.06
N TYR A 234 9.59 -8.63 9.94
CA TYR A 234 10.14 -9.95 9.63
C TYR A 234 9.06 -11.03 9.70
N PRO A 235 9.10 -12.04 8.82
CA PRO A 235 8.12 -13.12 8.82
C PRO A 235 8.19 -13.92 10.13
N LEU A 236 7.03 -14.40 10.59
CA LEU A 236 6.93 -15.34 11.71
C LEU A 236 7.39 -16.73 11.26
N ARG A 237 8.55 -17.19 11.75
CA ARG A 237 9.12 -18.50 11.47
C ARG A 237 9.49 -19.23 12.76
N LYS A 238 9.46 -20.57 12.73
CA LYS A 238 9.85 -21.39 13.89
C LYS A 238 11.31 -21.11 14.26
N GLY A 239 11.55 -20.73 15.51
CA GLY A 239 12.90 -20.50 16.03
C GLY A 239 13.49 -19.12 15.71
N SER A 240 12.70 -18.18 15.18
CA SER A 240 13.10 -16.78 15.01
C SER A 240 12.09 -15.82 15.62
N VAL A 241 12.52 -14.61 15.90
CA VAL A 241 11.60 -13.49 16.15
C VAL A 241 10.92 -13.10 14.83
N GLY A 242 9.67 -12.66 14.91
CA GLY A 242 8.94 -12.08 13.79
C GLY A 242 8.16 -10.85 14.25
N THR A 243 7.43 -10.23 13.34
CA THR A 243 6.66 -9.00 13.58
C THR A 243 5.17 -9.20 13.25
N LEU A 244 4.36 -8.19 13.52
CA LEU A 244 2.91 -8.19 13.28
C LEU A 244 2.55 -7.93 11.79
N GLY A 245 3.39 -8.39 10.85
CA GLY A 245 3.25 -8.06 9.43
C GLY A 245 2.04 -8.66 8.71
N GLU A 246 1.49 -9.76 9.23
CA GLU A 246 0.38 -10.50 8.60
C GLU A 246 -1.00 -10.04 9.07
N LEU A 247 -1.11 -9.64 10.35
CA LEU A 247 -2.38 -9.27 10.97
C LEU A 247 -2.56 -7.75 11.14
N SER A 248 -1.47 -6.99 11.09
CA SER A 248 -1.51 -5.54 11.21
C SER A 248 -1.11 -4.75 9.94
N PRO A 249 -1.08 -5.32 8.70
CA PRO A 249 -0.78 -4.52 7.52
C PRO A 249 -1.93 -3.56 7.20
N LYS A 250 -1.71 -2.68 6.21
CA LYS A 250 -2.77 -1.85 5.63
C LYS A 250 -3.99 -2.74 5.28
N PRO A 251 -5.23 -2.35 5.62
CA PRO A 251 -5.68 -0.99 5.94
C PRO A 251 -5.64 -0.60 7.42
N HIS A 252 -5.06 -1.40 8.32
CA HIS A 252 -4.83 -0.93 9.69
C HIS A 252 -3.92 0.31 9.70
N PRO A 253 -4.12 1.28 10.61
CA PRO A 253 -3.43 2.58 10.56
C PRO A 253 -1.98 2.54 11.05
N TRP A 254 -1.53 1.41 11.60
CA TRP A 254 -0.36 1.34 12.46
C TRP A 254 0.95 1.70 11.79
N LEU A 255 1.17 1.29 10.54
CA LEU A 255 2.41 1.61 9.82
C LEU A 255 2.57 3.12 9.62
N TYR A 256 1.51 3.82 9.24
CA TYR A 256 1.51 5.28 9.11
C TYR A 256 1.59 5.98 10.47
N ALA A 257 0.85 5.51 11.47
CA ALA A 257 0.85 6.08 12.81
C ALA A 257 2.24 5.98 13.47
N GLU A 258 2.86 4.80 13.43
CA GLU A 258 4.19 4.54 13.99
C GLU A 258 5.27 5.37 13.29
N THR A 259 5.25 5.41 11.95
CA THR A 259 6.23 6.20 11.18
C THR A 259 6.17 7.66 11.55
N CYS A 260 4.98 8.24 11.61
CA CYS A 260 4.83 9.66 11.91
C CYS A 260 5.17 9.99 13.37
N ALA A 261 4.54 9.29 14.32
CA ALA A 261 4.65 9.62 15.73
C ALA A 261 5.99 9.23 16.34
N VAL A 262 6.50 8.03 16.00
CA VAL A 262 7.74 7.49 16.54
C VAL A 262 8.92 7.78 15.62
N GLY A 263 8.80 7.42 14.33
CA GLY A 263 9.88 7.57 13.36
C GLY A 263 10.25 9.03 13.08
N LEU A 264 9.26 9.87 12.81
CA LEU A 264 9.47 11.28 12.48
C LEU A 264 9.37 12.21 13.70
N GLY A 265 8.86 11.72 14.83
CA GLY A 265 8.64 12.52 16.04
C GLY A 265 7.59 13.62 15.87
N VAL A 266 6.60 13.42 14.98
CA VAL A 266 5.48 14.35 14.76
C VAL A 266 4.26 13.79 15.47
N GLY A 267 3.88 14.42 16.59
CA GLY A 267 2.80 13.95 17.45
C GLY A 267 1.42 14.05 16.80
N PHE A 268 0.45 13.33 17.36
CA PHE A 268 -0.92 13.27 16.84
C PHE A 268 -1.63 14.64 16.78
N ASP A 269 -1.30 15.56 17.70
CA ASP A 269 -1.84 16.93 17.70
C ASP A 269 -1.34 17.76 16.50
N GLU A 270 -0.24 17.36 15.87
CA GLU A 270 0.36 18.02 14.71
C GLU A 270 0.02 17.34 13.38
N ARG A 271 -0.86 16.31 13.38
CA ARG A 271 -1.23 15.52 12.19
C ARG A 271 -1.76 16.36 11.02
N GLY A 272 -2.33 17.54 11.29
CA GLY A 272 -2.75 18.49 10.25
C GLY A 272 -1.60 19.08 9.43
N SER A 273 -0.35 18.89 9.85
CA SER A 273 0.86 19.29 9.12
C SER A 273 1.52 18.12 8.36
N VAL A 274 0.82 17.00 8.22
CA VAL A 274 1.32 15.77 7.62
C VAL A 274 0.44 15.37 6.43
N ILE A 275 1.07 14.99 5.33
CA ILE A 275 0.41 14.35 4.20
C ILE A 275 0.90 12.91 4.04
N ALA A 276 0.01 12.03 3.59
CA ALA A 276 0.32 10.65 3.24
C ALA A 276 -0.03 10.39 1.77
N ILE A 277 0.87 9.75 1.02
CA ILE A 277 0.74 9.50 -0.42
C ILE A 277 0.65 8.00 -0.67
N GLU A 278 -0.40 7.59 -1.40
CA GLU A 278 -0.76 6.19 -1.65
C GLU A 278 -1.40 6.02 -3.01
N ASP A 279 -1.17 4.88 -3.68
CA ASP A 279 -1.86 4.49 -4.91
C ASP A 279 -2.85 3.34 -4.68
N SER A 280 -2.90 2.77 -3.47
CA SER A 280 -3.72 1.61 -3.14
C SER A 280 -4.94 1.93 -2.26
N GLY A 281 -6.04 1.20 -2.44
CA GLY A 281 -7.25 1.36 -1.64
C GLY A 281 -7.05 1.03 -0.16
N ALA A 282 -6.29 -0.03 0.14
CA ALA A 282 -5.97 -0.39 1.52
C ALA A 282 -5.10 0.68 2.18
N GLY A 283 -4.18 1.28 1.43
CA GLY A 283 -3.28 2.28 1.94
C GLY A 283 -3.90 3.65 2.15
N VAL A 284 -4.74 4.14 1.22
CA VAL A 284 -5.50 5.39 1.46
C VAL A 284 -6.41 5.26 2.68
N CYS A 285 -7.02 4.07 2.88
CA CYS A 285 -7.76 3.77 4.10
C CYS A 285 -6.86 3.83 5.35
N SER A 286 -5.70 3.18 5.32
CA SER A 286 -4.75 3.16 6.44
C SER A 286 -4.30 4.57 6.83
N ALA A 287 -3.84 5.36 5.86
CA ALA A 287 -3.41 6.74 6.06
C ALA A 287 -4.53 7.64 6.60
N ARG A 288 -5.74 7.51 6.04
CA ARG A 288 -6.90 8.31 6.44
C ARG A 288 -7.38 7.95 7.85
N ILE A 289 -7.40 6.66 8.21
CA ILE A 289 -7.77 6.19 9.55
C ILE A 289 -6.70 6.63 10.57
N ALA A 290 -5.41 6.68 10.18
CA ALA A 290 -4.34 7.22 11.00
C ALA A 290 -4.47 8.74 11.26
N GLY A 291 -5.36 9.43 10.53
CA GLY A 291 -5.70 10.83 10.76
C GLY A 291 -4.89 11.84 9.94
N TYR A 292 -4.27 11.40 8.84
CA TYR A 292 -3.45 12.25 7.97
C TYR A 292 -4.20 12.71 6.72
N THR A 293 -3.75 13.83 6.14
CA THR A 293 -4.19 14.29 4.83
C THR A 293 -3.73 13.30 3.76
N THR A 294 -4.68 12.55 3.21
CA THR A 294 -4.39 11.46 2.26
C THR A 294 -4.47 11.96 0.84
N ILE A 295 -3.39 11.81 0.09
CA ILE A 295 -3.32 12.10 -1.34
C ILE A 295 -3.26 10.76 -2.07
N GLY A 296 -4.30 10.47 -2.86
CA GLY A 296 -4.31 9.34 -3.77
C GLY A 296 -3.45 9.66 -5.01
N LEU A 297 -2.57 8.73 -5.39
CA LEU A 297 -1.78 8.79 -6.61
C LEU A 297 -2.35 7.81 -7.64
N ALA A 298 -2.39 8.21 -8.91
CA ALA A 298 -2.79 7.33 -10.00
C ALA A 298 -1.75 6.22 -10.25
N GLY A 299 -2.23 5.07 -10.74
CA GLY A 299 -1.38 3.92 -11.09
C GLY A 299 -1.73 2.65 -10.31
N GLY A 300 -2.33 2.78 -9.12
CA GLY A 300 -2.84 1.66 -8.34
C GLY A 300 -4.36 1.50 -8.47
N ASN A 301 -4.99 0.98 -7.41
CA ASN A 301 -6.37 0.47 -7.45
C ASN A 301 -7.40 1.29 -6.64
N ILE A 302 -7.12 2.56 -6.31
CA ILE A 302 -8.02 3.40 -5.48
C ILE A 302 -9.42 3.53 -6.08
N LYS A 303 -9.53 3.72 -7.40
CA LYS A 303 -10.82 3.91 -8.07
C LYS A 303 -11.61 2.61 -8.12
N GLU A 304 -10.93 1.53 -8.50
CA GLU A 304 -11.46 0.17 -8.65
C GLU A 304 -11.90 -0.40 -7.30
N SER A 305 -11.19 -0.07 -6.23
CA SER A 305 -11.53 -0.48 -4.86
C SER A 305 -12.66 0.36 -4.24
N GLY A 306 -13.14 1.40 -4.93
CA GLY A 306 -14.19 2.28 -4.42
C GLY A 306 -13.76 3.03 -3.16
N THR A 307 -12.49 3.47 -3.10
CA THR A 307 -11.88 4.14 -1.93
C THR A 307 -11.52 5.60 -2.18
N MET A 308 -11.90 6.16 -3.34
CA MET A 308 -11.73 7.59 -3.65
C MET A 308 -12.19 8.55 -2.53
N PRO A 309 -13.30 8.31 -1.80
CA PRO A 309 -13.71 9.18 -0.68
C PRO A 309 -12.72 9.24 0.49
N MET A 310 -11.76 8.32 0.56
CA MET A 310 -10.70 8.33 1.57
C MET A 310 -9.56 9.31 1.23
N CYS A 311 -9.54 9.83 0.00
CA CYS A 311 -8.54 10.79 -0.47
C CYS A 311 -9.04 12.22 -0.25
N SER A 312 -8.19 13.06 0.35
CA SER A 312 -8.37 14.52 0.38
C SER A 312 -8.12 15.16 -0.99
N ARG A 313 -7.22 14.56 -1.79
CA ARG A 313 -6.92 14.93 -3.18
C ARG A 313 -6.51 13.68 -3.95
N TYR A 314 -6.75 13.67 -5.25
CA TYR A 314 -6.26 12.63 -6.16
C TYR A 314 -5.41 13.28 -7.26
N CYS A 315 -4.18 12.80 -7.43
CA CYS A 315 -3.18 13.34 -8.33
C CYS A 315 -2.73 12.29 -9.34
N ASN A 316 -2.41 12.71 -10.56
CA ASN A 316 -1.97 11.79 -11.62
C ASN A 316 -0.47 11.45 -11.55
N ASN A 317 0.33 12.31 -10.90
CA ASN A 317 1.78 12.16 -10.81
C ASN A 317 2.33 12.92 -9.59
N LEU A 318 3.61 12.70 -9.27
CA LEU A 318 4.28 13.34 -8.13
C LEU A 318 4.46 14.85 -8.30
N ALA A 319 4.48 15.37 -9.52
CA ALA A 319 4.59 16.81 -9.78
C ALA A 319 3.33 17.56 -9.31
N GLU A 320 2.13 17.04 -9.61
CA GLU A 320 0.87 17.61 -9.10
C GLU A 320 0.80 17.61 -7.56
N ILE A 321 1.41 16.60 -6.92
CA ILE A 321 1.50 16.55 -5.45
C ILE A 321 2.46 17.61 -4.94
N LEU A 322 3.60 17.81 -5.61
CA LEU A 322 4.56 18.85 -5.25
C LEU A 322 3.91 20.24 -5.37
N ASP A 323 3.19 20.50 -6.46
CA ASP A 323 2.42 21.74 -6.65
C ASP A 323 1.45 21.97 -5.49
N TYR A 324 0.72 20.93 -5.06
CA TYR A 324 -0.16 21.02 -3.89
C TYR A 324 0.56 21.33 -2.57
N ILE A 325 1.77 20.79 -2.38
CA ILE A 325 2.59 21.12 -1.20
C ILE A 325 3.01 22.59 -1.26
N GLU A 326 3.25 23.14 -2.46
CA GLU A 326 3.69 24.52 -2.70
C GLU A 326 2.56 25.56 -2.69
N GLU A 327 1.35 25.20 -3.11
CA GLU A 327 0.17 26.08 -3.20
C GLU A 327 -0.20 26.79 -1.88
N GLU A 328 0.27 26.31 -0.73
CA GLU A 328 -0.03 26.91 0.58
C GLU A 328 1.22 27.13 1.46
N ALA A 329 2.39 27.37 0.83
CA ALA A 329 3.62 27.77 1.51
C ALA A 329 3.76 29.29 1.69
#